data_AF-A0A350YU66-F1
#
_entry.id   AF-A0A350YU66-F1
#
_cell.length_a   1.000
_cell.length_b   1.000
_cell.length_c   1.000
_cell.angle_alpha   90.00
_cell.angle_beta   90.00
_cell.angle_gamma   90.00
#
_symmetry.space_group_name_H-M   'P 1'
#
loop_
_entity.id
_entity.type
_entity.pdbx_description
1 polymer ?
#
loop_
_entity_poly.entity_id
_entity_poly.type
_entity_poly.pdbx_seq_one_letter_code
_entity_poly.pdbx_strand_id
1 'polypeptide(L)'
;MATLMLVDDEPSILEVYKNVLEIKNHTVICEARDGEAAVVLYGSLKEKPDVILMDHRMPKSNGITAMRNIHFINPLQCIIFVTADFEAAKQVMNFGANGFILKPFRMDTLFNSIQVAISDIRLRENRIRESFLGLVANLRPEDPMSLKEISEKLEREVIDTFIPGDNSVTLTIETMANWLCKFFNLMGLNYTYQVSGNQVVLKNSICIWGDSLGSNPKFCTASKCVISRFAMKTCKEFTLDCIGTIMGGHPQCEYILIFS
;
A
#
# COMPACT_ATOMS: atom_id res chain seq x y z
N MET A 1 -1.68 6.27 22.32
CA MET A 1 -0.94 4.99 22.27
C MET A 1 -0.92 4.54 20.83
N ALA A 2 0.23 4.08 20.35
CA ALA A 2 0.42 3.57 19.00
C ALA A 2 1.41 2.40 19.04
N THR A 3 1.30 1.49 18.08
CA THR A 3 2.22 0.38 17.86
C THR A 3 3.26 0.79 16.81
N LEU A 4 4.52 0.46 17.06
CA LEU A 4 5.62 0.85 16.19
C LEU A 4 6.52 -0.31 15.80
N MET A 5 7.05 -0.20 14.59
CA MET A 5 8.22 -0.96 14.15
C MET A 5 9.41 -0.01 14.08
N LEU A 6 10.56 -0.44 14.62
CA LEU A 6 11.81 0.31 14.54
C LEU A 6 12.76 -0.36 13.55
N VAL A 7 13.40 0.43 12.69
CA VAL A 7 14.34 -0.07 11.69
C VAL A 7 15.59 0.83 11.69
N ASP A 8 16.69 0.32 12.24
CA ASP A 8 17.98 1.03 12.34
C ASP A 8 19.08 -0.03 12.52
N ASP A 9 20.24 0.12 11.88
CA ASP A 9 21.32 -0.87 11.94
C ASP A 9 22.11 -0.82 13.25
N GLU A 10 21.99 0.29 14.00
CA GLU A 10 22.61 0.52 15.30
C GLU A 10 21.72 0.02 16.46
N PRO A 11 22.07 -1.08 17.16
CA PRO A 11 21.25 -1.63 18.25
C PRO A 11 21.05 -0.66 19.42
N SER A 12 22.07 0.15 19.70
CA SER A 12 22.03 1.18 20.74
C SER A 12 20.96 2.23 20.44
N ILE A 13 20.75 2.59 19.18
CA ILE A 13 19.71 3.54 18.78
C ILE A 13 18.31 2.91 18.91
N LEU A 14 18.16 1.65 18.49
CA LEU A 14 16.91 0.91 18.68
C LEU A 14 16.50 0.84 20.16
N GLU A 15 17.45 0.51 21.05
CA GLU A 15 17.21 0.45 22.49
C GLU A 15 16.80 1.81 23.07
N VAL A 16 17.48 2.89 22.67
CA VAL A 16 17.11 4.25 23.08
C VAL A 16 15.70 4.62 22.61
N TYR A 17 15.36 4.38 21.34
CA TYR A 17 14.02 4.68 20.82
C TYR A 17 12.95 3.86 21.52
N LYS A 18 13.17 2.57 21.75
CA LYS A 18 12.25 1.70 22.47
C LYS A 18 11.95 2.23 23.86
N ASN A 19 12.99 2.48 24.67
CA ASN A 19 12.84 2.97 26.04
C ASN A 19 12.07 4.30 26.07
N VAL A 20 12.38 5.21 25.16
CA VAL A 20 11.76 6.54 25.10
C VAL A 20 10.29 6.46 24.64
N LEU A 21 9.97 5.57 23.68
CA LEU A 21 8.61 5.34 23.20
C LEU A 21 7.73 4.69 24.27
N GLU A 22 8.24 3.71 25.00
CA GLU A 22 7.54 3.04 26.09
C GLU A 22 7.18 4.01 27.22
N ILE A 23 8.08 4.95 27.56
CA ILE A 23 7.81 6.02 28.54
C ILE A 23 6.61 6.89 28.13
N LYS A 24 6.32 7.02 26.82
CA LYS A 24 5.17 7.78 26.29
C LYS A 24 3.95 6.90 25.99
N ASN A 25 3.89 5.68 26.53
CA ASN A 25 2.81 4.72 26.30
C ASN A 25 2.63 4.38 24.80
N HIS A 26 3.75 4.25 24.08
CA HIS A 26 3.78 3.61 22.78
C HIS A 26 4.39 2.21 22.91
N THR A 27 4.03 1.30 22.02
CA THR A 27 4.49 -0.09 22.06
C THR A 27 5.33 -0.39 20.85
N VAL A 28 6.58 -0.83 21.05
CA VAL A 28 7.40 -1.36 19.95
C VAL A 28 7.08 -2.84 19.78
N ILE A 29 6.49 -3.22 18.65
CA ILE A 29 6.03 -4.59 18.40
C ILE A 29 7.07 -5.43 17.63
N CYS A 30 8.00 -4.78 16.95
CA CYS A 30 9.14 -5.43 16.31
C CYS A 30 10.27 -4.44 15.99
N GLU A 31 11.47 -5.00 15.80
CA GLU A 31 12.70 -4.27 15.49
C GLU A 31 13.40 -4.99 14.32
N ALA A 32 13.97 -4.23 13.39
CA ALA A 32 14.76 -4.75 12.27
C ALA A 32 16.08 -3.97 12.15
N ARG A 33 17.12 -4.64 11.65
CA ARG A 33 18.48 -4.08 11.57
C ARG A 33 18.95 -3.73 10.17
N ASP A 34 18.12 -4.02 9.17
CA ASP A 34 18.33 -3.62 7.79
C ASP A 34 16.98 -3.62 7.05
N GLY A 35 16.98 -3.06 5.84
CA GLY A 35 15.76 -2.93 5.04
C GLY A 35 15.17 -4.26 4.56
N GLU A 36 15.98 -5.30 4.35
CA GLU A 36 15.48 -6.61 3.90
C GLU A 36 14.78 -7.34 5.05
N ALA A 37 15.43 -7.39 6.22
CA ALA A 37 14.85 -7.90 7.45
C ALA A 37 13.57 -7.16 7.82
N ALA A 38 13.52 -5.84 7.62
CA ALA A 38 12.33 -5.04 7.86
C ALA A 38 11.14 -5.51 7.02
N VAL A 39 11.34 -5.75 5.73
CA VAL A 39 10.28 -6.23 4.82
C VAL A 39 9.80 -7.62 5.20
N VAL A 40 10.72 -8.55 5.49
CA VAL A 40 10.40 -9.93 5.88
C VAL A 40 9.60 -9.95 7.18
N LEU A 41 10.10 -9.27 8.21
CA LEU A 41 9.43 -9.17 9.51
C LEU A 41 8.06 -8.53 9.34
N TYR A 42 7.97 -7.37 8.69
CA TYR A 42 6.71 -6.69 8.42
C TYR A 42 5.71 -7.61 7.73
N GLY A 43 6.13 -8.37 6.72
CA GLY A 43 5.28 -9.36 6.02
C GLY A 43 4.71 -10.41 6.97
N SER A 44 5.54 -10.97 7.85
CA SER A 44 5.17 -12.04 8.80
C SER A 44 4.27 -11.60 9.96
N LEU A 45 4.17 -10.29 10.25
CA LEU A 45 3.36 -9.80 11.37
C LEU A 45 1.86 -10.04 11.14
N LYS A 46 1.18 -10.60 12.16
CA LYS A 46 -0.29 -10.69 12.16
C LYS A 46 -0.95 -9.32 12.29
N GLU A 47 -0.44 -8.49 13.20
CA GLU A 47 -0.88 -7.11 13.41
C GLU A 47 0.16 -6.16 12.83
N LYS A 48 -0.27 -5.21 11.98
CA LYS A 48 0.65 -4.26 11.36
C LYS A 48 0.86 -3.06 12.29
N PRO A 49 2.09 -2.52 12.41
CA PRO A 49 2.37 -1.35 13.22
C PRO A 49 1.64 -0.12 12.68
N ASP A 50 1.21 0.77 13.57
CA ASP A 50 0.64 2.07 13.18
C ASP A 50 1.69 2.93 12.46
N VAL A 51 2.94 2.92 12.96
CA VAL A 51 4.04 3.72 12.41
C VAL A 51 5.32 2.91 12.33
N ILE A 52 6.06 3.03 11.22
CA ILE A 52 7.44 2.55 11.12
C ILE A 52 8.38 3.75 11.23
N LEU A 53 9.32 3.69 12.17
CA LEU A 53 10.47 4.58 12.20
C LEU A 53 11.63 3.90 11.49
N MET A 54 12.10 4.51 10.40
CA MET A 54 13.07 3.87 9.52
C MET A 54 14.30 4.75 9.29
N ASP A 55 15.48 4.22 9.58
CA ASP A 55 16.72 4.86 9.18
C ASP A 55 16.88 4.81 7.65
N HIS A 56 17.39 5.89 7.06
CA HIS A 56 17.60 5.95 5.63
C HIS A 56 18.84 5.18 5.18
N ARG A 57 19.95 5.22 5.94
CA ARG A 57 21.26 4.71 5.55
C ARG A 57 21.60 3.44 6.34
N MET A 58 21.11 2.30 5.86
CA MET A 58 21.47 0.99 6.41
C MET A 58 22.44 0.23 5.46
N PRO A 59 23.32 -0.62 5.99
CA PRO A 59 24.06 -1.60 5.19
C PRO A 59 23.08 -2.54 4.45
N LYS A 60 23.43 -2.95 3.23
CA LYS A 60 22.71 -3.94 2.37
C LYS A 60 21.42 -3.46 1.68
N SER A 61 20.60 -2.60 2.28
CA SER A 61 19.38 -2.10 1.65
C SER A 61 19.06 -0.66 2.08
N ASN A 62 18.77 0.23 1.13
CA ASN A 62 18.35 1.60 1.41
C ASN A 62 16.95 1.58 2.02
N GLY A 63 16.71 2.35 3.09
CA GLY A 63 15.39 2.48 3.69
C GLY A 63 14.29 2.91 2.69
N ILE A 64 14.64 3.65 1.63
CA ILE A 64 13.70 3.93 0.53
C ILE A 64 13.21 2.62 -0.11
N THR A 65 14.10 1.71 -0.46
CA THR A 65 13.74 0.41 -1.06
C THR A 65 12.85 -0.40 -0.11
N ALA A 66 13.19 -0.43 1.18
CA ALA A 66 12.38 -1.11 2.19
C ALA A 66 10.97 -0.49 2.31
N MET A 67 10.86 0.85 2.34
CA MET A 67 9.58 1.55 2.33
C MET A 67 8.74 1.16 1.13
N ARG A 68 9.32 1.16 -0.08
CA ARG A 68 8.61 0.79 -1.31
C ARG A 68 8.03 -0.61 -1.21
N ASN A 69 8.82 -1.56 -0.73
CA ASN A 69 8.41 -2.95 -0.55
C ASN A 69 7.32 -3.09 0.51
N ILE A 70 7.41 -2.35 1.61
CA ILE A 70 6.38 -2.32 2.65
C ILE A 70 5.08 -1.68 2.13
N HIS A 71 5.14 -0.60 1.35
CA HIS A 71 3.97 0.00 0.70
C HIS A 71 3.34 -0.94 -0.33
N PHE A 72 4.15 -1.79 -0.97
CA PHE A 72 3.67 -2.89 -1.80
C PHE A 72 2.90 -3.95 -0.99
N ILE A 73 3.19 -4.14 0.30
CA ILE A 73 2.40 -5.04 1.18
C ILE A 73 1.19 -4.31 1.76
N ASN A 74 1.34 -3.03 2.12
CA ASN A 74 0.31 -2.19 2.72
C ASN A 74 0.48 -0.73 2.23
N PRO A 75 -0.36 -0.26 1.29
CA PRO A 75 -0.15 1.04 0.63
C PRO A 75 -0.38 2.23 1.57
N LEU A 76 -0.95 1.98 2.75
CA LEU A 76 -1.26 2.97 3.76
C LEU A 76 -0.27 2.97 4.92
N GLN A 77 0.71 2.07 4.91
CA GLN A 77 1.64 1.96 6.03
C GLN A 77 2.33 3.30 6.27
N CYS A 78 2.20 3.82 7.49
CA CYS A 78 2.82 5.07 7.84
C CYS A 78 4.30 4.85 8.11
N ILE A 79 5.16 5.56 7.37
CA ILE A 79 6.62 5.43 7.47
C ILE A 79 7.22 6.83 7.65
N ILE A 80 7.95 7.01 8.76
CA ILE A 80 8.70 8.23 9.08
C ILE A 80 10.18 7.88 8.98
N PHE A 81 10.90 8.60 8.13
CA PHE A 81 12.35 8.44 8.06
C PHE A 81 13.04 9.18 9.19
N VAL A 82 14.09 8.58 9.74
CA VAL A 82 15.00 9.24 10.66
C VAL A 82 16.37 9.25 10.00
N THR A 83 16.97 10.41 9.77
CA THR A 83 18.21 10.47 8.97
C THR A 83 19.08 11.67 9.30
N ALA A 84 20.40 11.55 9.14
CA ALA A 84 21.32 12.67 9.18
C ALA A 84 21.47 13.40 7.82
N ASP A 85 20.86 12.87 6.75
CA ASP A 85 21.03 13.36 5.39
C ASP A 85 19.82 14.20 4.94
N PHE A 86 20.04 15.50 4.78
CA PHE A 86 19.00 16.46 4.40
C PHE A 86 18.46 16.26 2.99
N GLU A 87 19.31 15.86 2.04
CA GLU A 87 18.87 15.65 0.66
C GLU A 87 18.09 14.35 0.54
N ALA A 88 18.51 13.30 1.25
CA ALA A 88 17.72 12.08 1.40
C ALA A 88 16.34 12.36 2.01
N ALA A 89 16.30 13.17 3.08
CA ALA A 89 15.05 13.59 3.72
C ALA A 89 14.05 14.24 2.76
N LYS A 90 14.51 15.07 1.81
CA LYS A 90 13.61 15.61 0.76
C LYS A 90 13.15 14.55 -0.22
N GLN A 91 14.06 13.64 -0.61
CA GLN A 91 13.76 12.60 -1.58
C GLN A 91 12.73 11.59 -1.07
N VAL A 92 12.77 11.20 0.20
CA VAL A 92 11.82 10.22 0.74
C VAL A 92 10.36 10.67 0.66
N MET A 93 10.11 12.00 0.72
CA MET A 93 8.77 12.56 0.55
C MET A 93 8.22 12.31 -0.87
N ASN A 94 9.08 12.39 -1.89
CA ASN A 94 8.69 12.08 -3.27
C ASN A 94 8.36 10.60 -3.48
N PHE A 95 8.80 9.72 -2.58
CA PHE A 95 8.55 8.28 -2.62
C PHE A 95 7.41 7.85 -1.69
N GLY A 96 6.67 8.80 -1.11
CA GLY A 96 5.47 8.50 -0.34
C GLY A 96 5.70 8.29 1.16
N ALA A 97 6.84 8.71 1.71
CA ALA A 97 7.03 8.78 3.16
C ALA A 97 6.02 9.75 3.79
N ASN A 98 5.62 9.48 5.03
CA ASN A 98 4.70 10.34 5.79
C ASN A 98 5.43 11.50 6.47
N GLY A 99 6.75 11.42 6.57
CA GLY A 99 7.59 12.48 7.10
C GLY A 99 9.03 12.03 7.23
N PHE A 100 9.87 12.97 7.65
CA PHE A 100 11.24 12.68 8.06
C PHE A 100 11.61 13.48 9.30
N ILE A 101 12.62 13.00 10.02
CA ILE A 101 13.22 13.64 11.18
C ILE A 101 14.72 13.70 10.94
N LEU A 102 15.30 14.90 11.06
CA LEU A 102 16.74 15.10 10.90
C LEU A 102 17.49 14.86 12.21
N LYS A 103 18.49 13.98 12.18
CA LYS A 103 19.48 13.79 13.25
C LYS A 103 20.46 14.98 13.24
N PRO A 104 20.82 15.58 14.40
CA PRO A 104 20.29 15.33 15.74
C PRO A 104 18.94 16.04 15.98
N PHE A 105 18.05 15.39 16.74
CA PHE A 105 16.74 15.93 17.12
C PHE A 105 16.47 15.76 18.62
N ARG A 106 15.47 16.50 19.11
CA ARG A 106 14.93 16.32 20.47
C ARG A 106 13.85 15.25 20.47
N MET A 107 13.73 14.48 21.55
CA MET A 107 12.70 13.43 21.66
C MET A 107 11.27 13.99 21.49
N ASP A 108 11.02 15.23 21.92
CA ASP A 108 9.74 15.91 21.69
C ASP A 108 9.39 16.01 20.18
N THR A 109 10.39 16.21 19.33
CA THR A 109 10.22 16.23 17.86
C THR A 109 9.77 14.87 17.36
N LEU A 110 10.36 13.78 17.85
CA LEU A 110 9.98 12.41 17.48
C LEU A 110 8.52 12.13 17.83
N PHE A 111 8.10 12.47 19.04
CA PHE A 111 6.72 12.26 19.47
C PHE A 111 5.72 13.09 18.67
N ASN A 112 6.03 14.37 18.42
CA ASN A 112 5.20 15.21 17.59
C ASN A 112 5.06 14.65 16.17
N SER A 113 6.17 14.19 15.56
CA SER A 113 6.14 13.56 14.24
C SER A 113 5.28 12.30 14.22
N ILE A 114 5.38 11.43 15.24
CA ILE A 114 4.53 10.24 15.36
C ILE A 114 3.05 10.63 15.49
N GLN A 115 2.73 11.64 16.31
CA GLN A 115 1.36 12.09 16.52
C GLN A 115 0.75 12.67 15.24
N VAL A 116 1.49 13.53 14.53
CA VAL A 116 1.08 14.10 13.23
C VAL A 116 0.89 13.00 12.20
N ALA A 117 1.83 12.06 12.12
CA ALA A 117 1.78 10.93 11.21
C ALA A 117 0.52 10.07 11.43
N ILE A 118 0.16 9.78 12.69
CA ILE A 118 -1.06 9.03 13.02
C ILE A 118 -2.32 9.79 12.61
N SER A 119 -2.38 11.11 12.83
CA SER A 119 -3.51 11.91 12.35
C SER A 119 -3.60 11.98 10.82
N ASP A 120 -2.45 11.98 10.15
CA ASP A 120 -2.35 12.08 8.69
C ASP A 120 -2.75 10.80 7.96
N ILE A 121 -2.68 9.63 8.60
CA ILE A 121 -3.13 8.35 8.00
C ILE A 121 -4.55 8.50 7.45
N ARG A 122 -5.48 9.04 8.25
CA ARG A 122 -6.88 9.23 7.85
C ARG A 122 -7.05 10.25 6.73
N LEU A 123 -6.27 11.33 6.77
CA LEU A 123 -6.30 12.36 5.71
C LEU A 123 -5.74 11.82 4.39
N ARG A 124 -4.71 10.98 4.46
CA ARG A 124 -4.12 10.33 3.30
C ARG A 124 -5.09 9.34 2.69
N GLU A 125 -5.71 8.46 3.48
CA GLU A 125 -6.76 7.56 3.01
C GLU A 125 -7.85 8.31 2.24
N ASN A 126 -8.35 9.41 2.81
CA ASN A 126 -9.34 10.27 2.15
C ASN A 126 -8.79 10.88 0.85
N ARG A 127 -7.56 11.40 0.83
CA ARG A 127 -6.97 11.97 -0.39
C ARG A 127 -6.82 10.94 -1.51
N ILE A 128 -6.39 9.73 -1.16
CA ILE A 128 -6.25 8.61 -2.10
C ILE A 128 -7.62 8.26 -2.68
N ARG A 129 -8.62 8.13 -1.78
CA ARG A 129 -9.99 7.85 -2.15
C ARG A 129 -10.56 8.92 -3.09
N GLU A 130 -10.43 10.19 -2.74
CA GLU A 130 -10.92 11.31 -3.56
C GLU A 130 -10.21 11.37 -4.93
N SER A 131 -8.89 11.13 -4.99
CA SER A 131 -8.16 11.10 -6.26
C SER A 131 -8.70 10.01 -7.19
N PHE A 132 -8.89 8.80 -6.66
CA PHE A 132 -9.39 7.69 -7.46
C PHE A 132 -10.87 7.82 -7.80
N LEU A 133 -11.71 8.28 -6.86
CA LEU A 133 -13.12 8.59 -7.13
C LEU A 133 -13.23 9.67 -8.21
N GLY A 134 -12.37 10.70 -8.17
CA GLY A 134 -12.25 11.69 -9.22
C GLY A 134 -11.87 11.08 -10.57
N LEU A 135 -10.94 10.12 -10.60
CA LEU A 135 -10.59 9.40 -11.82
C LEU A 135 -11.78 8.57 -12.34
N VAL A 136 -12.46 7.82 -11.47
CA VAL A 136 -13.61 6.95 -11.80
C VAL A 136 -14.85 7.75 -12.22
N ALA A 137 -15.10 8.92 -11.61
CA ALA A 137 -16.21 9.80 -11.97
C ALA A 137 -16.14 10.32 -13.42
N ASN A 138 -14.92 10.36 -13.98
CA ASN A 138 -14.62 10.71 -15.37
C ASN A 138 -14.56 9.49 -16.31
N LEU A 139 -15.03 8.32 -15.86
CA LEU A 139 -15.16 7.10 -16.65
C LEU A 139 -16.63 6.82 -16.99
N ARG A 140 -17.37 7.83 -17.43
CA ARG A 140 -18.77 7.64 -17.84
C ARG A 140 -18.86 6.84 -19.14
N PRO A 141 -20.00 6.17 -19.41
CA PRO A 141 -20.20 5.43 -20.66
C PRO A 141 -19.99 6.33 -21.89
N GLU A 142 -20.46 7.59 -21.82
CA GLU A 142 -20.39 8.57 -22.90
C GLU A 142 -19.00 9.19 -23.11
N ASP A 143 -18.06 9.04 -22.17
CA ASP A 143 -16.74 9.68 -22.29
C ASP A 143 -15.93 9.09 -23.46
N PRO A 144 -15.34 9.93 -24.34
CA PRO A 144 -14.60 9.47 -25.52
C PRO A 144 -13.28 8.77 -25.20
N MET A 145 -12.85 8.77 -23.92
CA MET A 145 -11.62 8.13 -23.49
C MET A 145 -11.65 6.61 -23.75
N SER A 146 -10.62 6.14 -24.44
CA SER A 146 -10.40 4.73 -24.72
C SER A 146 -10.03 3.95 -23.46
N LEU A 147 -10.31 2.64 -23.45
CA LEU A 147 -9.88 1.73 -22.38
C LEU A 147 -8.37 1.79 -22.10
N LYS A 148 -7.58 2.07 -23.15
CA LYS A 148 -6.13 2.23 -23.06
C LYS A 148 -5.76 3.45 -22.23
N GLU A 149 -6.35 4.62 -22.52
CA GLU A 149 -6.09 5.86 -21.78
C GLU A 149 -6.53 5.76 -20.31
N ILE A 150 -7.65 5.08 -20.05
CA ILE A 150 -8.14 4.79 -18.70
C ILE A 150 -7.11 3.94 -17.96
N SER A 151 -6.63 2.86 -18.58
CA SER A 151 -5.65 1.98 -17.97
C SER A 151 -4.32 2.69 -17.69
N GLU A 152 -3.83 3.51 -18.60
CA GLU A 152 -2.57 4.26 -18.45
C GLU A 152 -2.67 5.36 -17.39
N LYS A 153 -3.80 6.07 -17.33
CA LYS A 153 -4.01 7.09 -16.31
C LYS A 153 -4.12 6.47 -14.92
N LEU A 154 -4.84 5.36 -14.81
CA LEU A 154 -5.01 4.64 -13.56
C LEU A 154 -3.70 3.97 -13.12
N GLU A 155 -2.91 3.46 -14.07
CA GLU A 155 -1.53 3.00 -13.84
C GLU A 155 -0.66 4.15 -13.28
N ARG A 156 -0.63 5.32 -13.91
CA ARG A 156 0.14 6.46 -13.38
C ARG A 156 -0.33 6.92 -11.99
N GLU A 157 -1.63 7.03 -11.76
CA GLU A 157 -2.14 7.59 -10.51
C GLU A 157 -2.14 6.58 -9.35
N VAL A 158 -2.38 5.29 -9.63
CA VAL A 158 -2.47 4.24 -8.60
C VAL A 158 -1.17 3.46 -8.51
N ILE A 159 -0.64 2.98 -9.63
CA ILE A 159 0.55 2.14 -9.62
C ILE A 159 1.76 3.00 -9.28
N ASP A 160 2.05 4.10 -9.98
CA ASP A 160 3.27 4.87 -9.65
C ASP A 160 3.23 5.52 -8.25
N THR A 161 2.03 5.86 -7.75
CA THR A 161 1.86 6.47 -6.42
C THR A 161 1.96 5.46 -5.27
N PHE A 162 1.40 4.25 -5.42
CA PHE A 162 1.36 3.24 -4.34
C PHE A 162 2.30 2.05 -4.56
N ILE A 163 2.83 1.90 -5.77
CA ILE A 163 3.77 0.86 -6.17
C ILE A 163 4.99 1.52 -6.83
N PRO A 164 5.97 1.92 -6.03
CA PRO A 164 7.21 2.40 -6.60
C PRO A 164 7.95 1.22 -7.24
N GLY A 165 8.22 1.34 -8.54
CA GLY A 165 8.88 0.32 -9.33
C GLY A 165 10.27 -0.05 -8.81
N ASP A 166 10.40 -1.29 -8.37
CA ASP A 166 11.55 -2.13 -8.62
C ASP A 166 11.07 -3.59 -8.76
N ASN A 167 11.58 -4.33 -9.75
CA ASN A 167 11.23 -5.73 -9.98
C ASN A 167 11.99 -6.68 -9.05
N SER A 168 12.63 -6.17 -8.00
CA SER A 168 13.49 -6.91 -7.09
C SER A 168 12.73 -7.65 -5.97
N VAL A 169 11.43 -7.40 -5.80
CA VAL A 169 10.60 -8.12 -4.82
C VAL A 169 9.56 -8.99 -5.50
N THR A 170 9.79 -10.31 -5.44
CA THR A 170 8.80 -11.32 -5.79
C THR A 170 7.80 -11.44 -4.65
N LEU A 171 6.56 -11.04 -4.89
CA LEU A 171 5.48 -11.23 -3.93
C LEU A 171 5.02 -12.68 -3.86
N THR A 172 4.47 -13.06 -2.71
CA THR A 172 3.56 -14.20 -2.65
C THR A 172 2.20 -13.80 -3.22
N ILE A 173 1.51 -14.79 -3.81
CA ILE A 173 0.15 -14.66 -4.33
C ILE A 173 -0.81 -14.06 -3.28
N GLU A 174 -0.67 -14.47 -2.03
CA GLU A 174 -1.46 -13.98 -0.91
C GLU A 174 -1.25 -12.49 -0.61
N THR A 175 0.01 -12.03 -0.66
CA THR A 175 0.34 -10.62 -0.41
C THR A 175 -0.30 -9.71 -1.46
N MET A 176 -0.25 -10.12 -2.73
CA MET A 176 -0.90 -9.40 -3.82
C MET A 176 -2.42 -9.37 -3.64
N ALA A 177 -3.05 -10.50 -3.31
CA ALA A 177 -4.49 -10.58 -3.12
C ALA A 177 -4.98 -9.68 -1.97
N ASN A 178 -4.24 -9.69 -0.85
CA ASN A 178 -4.50 -8.81 0.29
C ASN A 178 -4.36 -7.33 -0.08
N TRP A 179 -3.31 -6.96 -0.81
CA TRP A 179 -3.10 -5.59 -1.25
C TRP A 179 -4.27 -5.12 -2.12
N LEU A 180 -4.68 -5.91 -3.11
CA LEU A 180 -5.78 -5.57 -4.01
C LEU A 180 -7.08 -5.32 -3.23
N CYS A 181 -7.38 -6.18 -2.24
CA CYS A 181 -8.57 -5.98 -1.41
C CYS A 181 -8.48 -4.69 -0.60
N LYS A 182 -7.36 -4.42 0.07
CA LYS A 182 -7.16 -3.17 0.83
C LYS A 182 -7.34 -1.95 -0.06
N PHE A 183 -6.72 -1.97 -1.25
CA PHE A 183 -6.79 -0.88 -2.20
C PHE A 183 -8.22 -0.60 -2.67
N PHE A 184 -8.94 -1.62 -3.13
CA PHE A 184 -10.32 -1.42 -3.58
C PHE A 184 -11.24 -1.02 -2.43
N ASN A 185 -11.03 -1.55 -1.22
CA ASN A 185 -11.86 -1.24 -0.06
C ASN A 185 -11.68 0.20 0.43
N LEU A 186 -10.50 0.80 0.23
CA LEU A 186 -10.30 2.25 0.44
C LEU A 186 -11.23 3.10 -0.42
N MET A 187 -11.66 2.57 -1.57
CA MET A 187 -12.55 3.27 -2.49
C MET A 187 -14.03 3.12 -2.13
N GLY A 188 -14.33 2.46 -1.00
CA GLY A 188 -15.69 2.16 -0.56
C GLY A 188 -16.28 0.90 -1.21
N LEU A 189 -15.45 0.05 -1.80
CA LEU A 189 -15.84 -1.27 -2.28
C LEU A 189 -15.72 -2.29 -1.13
N ASN A 190 -16.12 -3.53 -1.37
CA ASN A 190 -16.01 -4.60 -0.37
C ASN A 190 -15.47 -5.89 -1.00
N TYR A 191 -14.21 -5.80 -1.42
CA TYR A 191 -13.37 -6.90 -1.88
C TYR A 191 -12.89 -7.77 -0.73
N THR A 192 -13.02 -9.07 -0.95
CA THR A 192 -12.45 -10.16 -0.15
C THR A 192 -11.69 -11.11 -1.07
N TYR A 193 -10.79 -11.91 -0.51
CA TYR A 193 -10.02 -12.87 -1.29
C TYR A 193 -9.96 -14.25 -0.65
N GLN A 194 -9.77 -15.27 -1.48
CA GLN A 194 -9.45 -16.63 -1.08
C GLN A 194 -8.26 -17.11 -1.91
N VAL A 195 -7.29 -17.76 -1.28
CA VAL A 195 -6.10 -18.34 -1.94
C VAL A 195 -6.16 -19.86 -1.79
N SER A 196 -6.04 -20.57 -2.91
CA SER A 196 -6.03 -22.04 -2.98
C SER A 196 -4.90 -22.48 -3.90
N GLY A 197 -3.73 -22.80 -3.33
CA GLY A 197 -2.54 -23.14 -4.11
C GLY A 197 -2.07 -21.95 -4.95
N ASN A 198 -2.08 -22.11 -6.27
CA ASN A 198 -1.73 -21.07 -7.25
C ASN A 198 -2.94 -20.24 -7.71
N GLN A 199 -4.11 -20.42 -7.09
CA GLN A 199 -5.33 -19.72 -7.47
C GLN A 199 -5.69 -18.63 -6.46
N VAL A 200 -6.13 -17.47 -6.95
CA VAL A 200 -6.77 -16.41 -6.15
C VAL A 200 -8.17 -16.18 -6.67
N VAL A 201 -9.14 -16.13 -5.76
CA VAL A 201 -10.49 -15.68 -6.05
C VAL A 201 -10.73 -14.35 -5.34
N LEU A 202 -11.00 -13.29 -6.11
CA LEU A 202 -11.36 -11.97 -5.60
C LEU A 202 -12.87 -11.76 -5.75
N LYS A 203 -13.55 -11.39 -4.66
CA LYS A 203 -15.01 -11.19 -4.63
C LYS A 203 -15.35 -9.83 -4.07
N ASN A 204 -16.17 -9.06 -4.78
CA ASN A 204 -16.66 -7.75 -4.36
C ASN A 204 -18.18 -7.71 -4.26
N SER A 205 -18.70 -7.26 -3.13
CA SER A 205 -20.15 -7.18 -2.85
C SER A 205 -20.75 -5.78 -2.97
N ILE A 206 -19.95 -4.74 -3.20
CA ILE A 206 -20.44 -3.36 -3.34
C ILE A 206 -20.05 -2.80 -4.70
N CYS A 207 -21.02 -2.32 -5.47
CA CYS A 207 -20.73 -1.58 -6.69
C CYS A 207 -20.57 -0.08 -6.39
N ILE A 208 -19.50 0.55 -6.91
CA ILE A 208 -19.27 1.99 -6.76
C ILE A 208 -20.40 2.85 -7.36
N TRP A 209 -21.15 2.29 -8.31
CA TRP A 209 -22.28 2.93 -8.99
C TRP A 209 -23.64 2.56 -8.38
N GLY A 210 -23.68 1.75 -7.33
CA GLY A 210 -24.93 1.32 -6.69
C GLY A 210 -25.88 0.56 -7.63
N ASP A 211 -27.20 0.70 -7.40
CA ASP A 211 -28.27 0.07 -8.17
C ASP A 211 -28.70 0.88 -9.39
N SER A 212 -28.03 2.00 -9.70
CA SER A 212 -28.39 2.83 -10.84
C SER A 212 -28.15 2.05 -12.13
N LEU A 213 -29.24 1.48 -12.65
CA LEU A 213 -29.34 0.73 -13.89
C LEU A 213 -28.79 1.55 -15.05
N GLY A 214 -27.52 1.31 -15.37
CA GLY A 214 -26.84 1.83 -16.54
C GLY A 214 -25.63 0.95 -16.78
N SER A 215 -25.61 0.25 -17.90
CA SER A 215 -24.49 -0.60 -18.33
C SER A 215 -23.23 0.24 -18.46
N ASN A 216 -22.40 0.30 -17.42
CA ASN A 216 -21.09 0.94 -17.48
C ASN A 216 -19.95 -0.09 -17.38
N PRO A 217 -19.56 -0.73 -18.50
CA PRO A 217 -18.51 -1.75 -18.51
C PRO A 217 -17.11 -1.16 -18.24
N LYS A 218 -16.89 0.15 -18.37
CA LYS A 218 -15.55 0.75 -18.30
C LYS A 218 -14.90 0.62 -16.92
N PHE A 219 -15.65 0.78 -15.83
CA PHE A 219 -15.11 0.54 -14.48
C PHE A 219 -14.75 -0.94 -14.28
N CYS A 220 -15.62 -1.86 -14.72
CA CYS A 220 -15.33 -3.30 -14.63
C CYS A 220 -14.06 -3.67 -15.41
N THR A 221 -13.84 -3.04 -16.58
CA THR A 221 -12.61 -3.17 -17.34
C THR A 221 -11.42 -2.55 -16.61
N ALA A 222 -11.58 -1.35 -16.02
CA ALA A 222 -10.53 -0.69 -15.25
C ALA A 222 -10.09 -1.52 -14.03
N SER A 223 -11.02 -2.08 -13.26
CA SER A 223 -10.73 -2.99 -12.15
C SER A 223 -9.97 -4.23 -12.63
N LYS A 224 -10.36 -4.82 -13.77
CA LYS A 224 -9.64 -5.95 -14.38
C LYS A 224 -8.21 -5.56 -14.79
N CYS A 225 -8.02 -4.36 -15.35
CA CYS A 225 -6.69 -3.85 -15.70
C CYS A 225 -5.80 -3.69 -14.45
N VAL A 226 -6.31 -3.11 -13.36
CA VAL A 226 -5.58 -3.01 -12.08
C VAL A 226 -5.14 -4.39 -11.60
N ILE A 227 -6.10 -5.32 -11.48
CA ILE A 227 -5.83 -6.68 -10.99
C ILE A 227 -4.76 -7.37 -11.85
N SER A 228 -4.86 -7.26 -13.18
CA SER A 228 -3.89 -7.84 -14.11
C SER A 228 -2.48 -7.26 -13.93
N ARG A 229 -2.35 -5.94 -13.80
CA ARG A 229 -1.04 -5.30 -13.59
C ARG A 229 -0.40 -5.71 -12.27
N PHE A 230 -1.20 -5.84 -11.21
CA PHE A 230 -0.73 -6.35 -9.92
C PHE A 230 -0.24 -7.80 -10.01
N ALA A 231 -0.99 -8.64 -10.72
CA ALA A 231 -0.62 -10.03 -10.95
C ALA A 231 0.72 -10.14 -11.70
N MET A 232 0.96 -9.30 -12.72
CA MET A 232 2.24 -9.26 -13.46
C MET A 232 3.46 -8.96 -12.58
N LYS A 233 3.28 -8.32 -11.42
CA LYS A 233 4.35 -8.04 -10.45
C LYS A 233 4.63 -9.23 -9.52
N THR A 234 3.70 -10.16 -9.42
CA THR A 234 3.82 -11.38 -8.62
C THR A 234 4.43 -12.50 -9.46
N CYS A 235 3.83 -12.78 -10.62
CA CYS A 235 4.33 -13.72 -11.61
C CYS A 235 3.99 -13.21 -13.01
N LYS A 236 4.89 -13.40 -13.98
CA LYS A 236 4.64 -12.99 -15.37
C LYS A 236 3.62 -13.90 -16.08
N GLU A 237 3.48 -15.14 -15.62
CA GLU A 237 2.59 -16.13 -16.23
C GLU A 237 1.38 -16.37 -15.32
N PHE A 238 0.24 -15.81 -15.73
CA PHE A 238 -1.05 -16.02 -15.05
C PHE A 238 -2.21 -15.82 -16.02
N THR A 239 -3.37 -16.37 -15.67
CA THR A 239 -4.66 -16.04 -16.30
C THR A 239 -5.51 -15.20 -15.36
N LEU A 240 -6.36 -14.32 -15.92
CA LEU A 240 -7.32 -13.51 -15.18
C LEU A 240 -8.69 -13.55 -15.86
N ASP A 241 -9.59 -14.29 -15.22
CA ASP A 241 -10.96 -14.50 -15.67
C ASP A 241 -11.94 -13.69 -14.81
N CYS A 242 -12.91 -13.05 -15.48
CA CYS A 242 -14.00 -12.36 -14.81
C CYS A 242 -15.23 -13.25 -14.92
N ILE A 243 -15.63 -13.89 -13.82
CA ILE A 243 -16.76 -14.83 -13.78
C ILE A 243 -18.09 -14.08 -13.91
N GLY A 244 -18.19 -12.92 -13.26
CA GLY A 244 -19.39 -12.09 -13.29
C GLY A 244 -19.16 -10.75 -12.61
N THR A 245 -20.06 -9.80 -12.87
CA THR A 245 -20.06 -8.47 -12.22
C THR A 245 -21.45 -8.12 -11.75
N ILE A 246 -21.55 -7.32 -10.68
CA ILE A 246 -22.83 -6.79 -10.17
C ILE A 246 -23.61 -6.08 -11.27
N MET A 247 -22.91 -5.30 -12.10
CA MET A 247 -23.52 -4.61 -13.25
C MET A 247 -23.96 -5.54 -14.38
N GLY A 248 -23.37 -6.73 -14.47
CA GLY A 248 -23.83 -7.79 -15.36
C GLY A 248 -24.94 -8.66 -14.79
N GLY A 249 -25.51 -8.30 -13.63
CA GLY A 249 -26.57 -9.08 -12.95
C GLY A 249 -26.05 -10.25 -12.10
N HIS A 250 -24.73 -10.38 -11.92
CA HIS A 250 -24.16 -11.37 -10.99
C HIS A 250 -24.31 -10.87 -9.55
N PRO A 251 -24.54 -11.71 -8.53
CA PRO A 251 -24.72 -11.26 -7.14
C PRO A 251 -23.52 -10.52 -6.54
N GLN A 252 -22.33 -10.68 -7.13
CA GLN A 252 -21.08 -10.06 -6.71
C GLN A 252 -20.15 -9.90 -7.92
N CYS A 253 -19.15 -9.03 -7.88
CA CYS A 253 -18.08 -9.10 -8.89
C CYS A 253 -17.09 -10.19 -8.48
N GLU A 254 -16.78 -11.11 -9.39
CA GLU A 254 -15.94 -12.26 -9.11
C GLU A 254 -14.85 -12.41 -10.17
N TYR A 255 -13.60 -12.40 -9.71
CA TYR A 255 -12.41 -12.54 -10.55
C TYR A 255 -11.58 -13.73 -10.06
N ILE A 256 -11.10 -14.54 -11.00
CA ILE A 256 -10.23 -15.67 -10.72
C ILE A 256 -8.88 -15.42 -11.38
N LEU A 257 -7.82 -15.50 -10.58
CA LEU A 257 -6.44 -15.54 -11.05
C LEU A 257 -5.88 -16.94 -10.88
N ILE A 258 -5.20 -17.45 -11.90
CA ILE A 258 -4.47 -18.71 -11.83
C ILE A 258 -3.03 -18.42 -12.25
N PHE A 259 -2.10 -18.61 -11.32
CA PHE A 259 -0.67 -18.38 -11.53
C PHE A 259 0.02 -19.66 -12.00
N SER A 260 0.94 -19.56 -12.97
CA SER A 260 1.75 -20.70 -13.43
C SER A 260 3.02 -20.85 -12.60
#